data_AF-A0A9W6A360-F1
#
_entry.id   AF-A0A9W6A360-F1
#
_cell.length_a   1.000
_cell.length_b   1.000
_cell.length_c   1.000
_cell.angle_alpha   90.00
_cell.angle_beta   90.00
_cell.angle_gamma   90.00
#
_symmetry.space_group_name_H-M   'P 1'
#
loop_
_entity.id
_entity.type
_entity.pdbx_description
1 polymer ?
#
loop_
_entity_poly.entity_id
_entity_poly.type
_entity_poly.pdbx_seq_one_letter_code
_entity_poly.pdbx_strand_id
1 'polypeptide(L)'
;MAFRIPFAQSFWQEYLSGQEANLPRLPEVEQVTETVMRILGGNPGRMQLQGTNTYLVGTGKFRILIDTGQGEASWIEALTEQLEANGLEISHVLLTHWHGDHTGGVPDLITYNPELSSRVYKNTPDLGQQAIHDGQKFHVEGATIRAVFTPGHAFDHMCFLLEEENALFTGDNVLGHGYSVVEDLGTYMTSLTRMADLNCALGYPAHGTRIEDLPAKMKEYIQHKESRMRQVLAALERSRARMTATGGGRRAGALTFPELINSMYGGIPDEIEQALTPFLSQVLWKLAEDRKVGFEGEPSQRRWFAVGPPTATAVRL
;
A
#
# COMPACT_ATOMS: atom_id res chain seq x y z
N MET A 1 1.29 -25.05 -27.95
CA MET A 1 -0.04 -24.48 -27.63
C MET A 1 0.13 -23.50 -26.48
N ALA A 2 -0.21 -22.23 -26.70
CA ALA A 2 -0.01 -21.16 -25.73
C ALA A 2 -1.08 -21.24 -24.63
N PHE A 3 -0.67 -21.27 -23.37
CA PHE A 3 -1.56 -20.90 -22.26
C PHE A 3 -1.84 -19.40 -22.39
N ARG A 4 -2.90 -19.05 -23.12
CA ARG A 4 -3.57 -17.76 -22.93
C ARG A 4 -4.35 -17.89 -21.63
N ILE A 5 -4.17 -16.96 -20.70
CA ILE A 5 -5.06 -16.84 -19.55
C ILE A 5 -6.41 -16.41 -20.13
N PRO A 6 -7.48 -17.22 -20.02
CA PRO A 6 -8.78 -16.83 -20.55
C PRO A 6 -9.27 -15.61 -19.76
N PHE A 7 -9.57 -14.52 -20.46
CA PHE A 7 -10.28 -13.39 -19.87
C PHE A 7 -11.75 -13.79 -19.70
N ALA A 8 -12.17 -14.04 -18.46
CA ALA A 8 -13.56 -13.99 -18.09
C ALA A 8 -13.89 -12.54 -17.68
N GLN A 9 -15.07 -12.04 -18.04
CA GLN A 9 -15.62 -10.73 -17.60
C GLN A 9 -15.54 -10.51 -16.07
N SER A 10 -15.23 -11.55 -15.32
CA SER A 10 -15.06 -11.61 -13.88
C SER A 10 -13.76 -11.01 -13.36
N PHE A 11 -12.64 -10.86 -14.07
CA PHE A 11 -11.33 -10.58 -13.41
C PHE A 11 -11.28 -9.33 -12.50
N TRP A 12 -11.92 -8.21 -12.86
CA TRP A 12 -11.93 -7.00 -12.02
C TRP A 12 -13.02 -7.01 -10.95
N GLN A 13 -14.16 -7.66 -11.23
CA GLN A 13 -15.09 -8.03 -10.18
C GLN A 13 -14.41 -9.05 -9.26
N GLU A 14 -14.01 -10.25 -9.65
CA GLU A 14 -13.18 -11.18 -8.86
C GLU A 14 -11.93 -10.59 -8.20
N TYR A 15 -11.27 -9.56 -8.74
CA TYR A 15 -10.19 -8.87 -8.03
C TYR A 15 -10.75 -8.02 -6.88
N LEU A 16 -11.74 -7.15 -7.15
CA LEU A 16 -12.34 -6.25 -6.16
C LEU A 16 -13.36 -6.97 -5.25
N SER A 17 -14.30 -7.69 -5.84
CA SER A 17 -15.12 -8.73 -5.20
C SER A 17 -14.30 -9.87 -4.60
N GLY A 18 -13.04 -10.11 -4.97
CA GLY A 18 -12.15 -11.02 -4.23
C GLY A 18 -11.48 -10.37 -3.03
N GLN A 19 -11.32 -9.04 -3.05
CA GLN A 19 -10.97 -8.27 -1.87
C GLN A 19 -12.16 -8.15 -0.90
N GLU A 20 -13.39 -8.10 -1.41
CA GLU A 20 -14.62 -8.02 -0.60
C GLU A 20 -15.25 -9.39 -0.27
N ALA A 21 -15.01 -10.43 -1.08
CA ALA A 21 -15.63 -11.74 -0.88
C ALA A 21 -15.14 -12.38 0.41
N ASN A 22 -16.10 -12.67 1.29
CA ASN A 22 -15.85 -13.31 2.58
C ASN A 22 -15.00 -12.48 3.54
N LEU A 23 -15.04 -11.15 3.43
CA LEU A 23 -14.50 -10.31 4.48
C LEU A 23 -15.21 -10.65 5.81
N PRO A 24 -14.48 -11.02 6.87
CA PRO A 24 -15.08 -11.26 8.15
C PRO A 24 -15.68 -9.97 8.69
N ARG A 25 -16.78 -10.09 9.43
CA ARG A 25 -17.34 -8.96 10.17
C ARG A 25 -16.34 -8.55 11.23
N LEU A 26 -15.92 -7.30 11.18
CA LEU A 26 -15.15 -6.67 12.24
C LEU A 26 -16.12 -5.90 13.15
N PRO A 27 -16.06 -6.08 14.48
CA PRO A 27 -16.80 -5.19 15.39
C PRO A 27 -16.24 -3.77 15.29
N GLU A 28 -17.13 -2.80 15.53
CA GLU A 28 -16.81 -1.36 15.49
C GLU A 28 -15.69 -1.00 16.45
N VAL A 29 -15.77 -1.49 17.69
CA VAL A 29 -14.71 -1.39 18.70
C VAL A 29 -14.27 -2.79 19.11
N GLU A 30 -12.96 -3.02 19.14
CA GLU A 30 -12.37 -4.29 19.57
C GLU A 30 -11.11 -4.06 20.42
N GLN A 31 -11.06 -4.63 21.62
CA GLN A 31 -9.80 -4.76 22.35
C GLN A 31 -9.01 -5.94 21.75
N VAL A 32 -8.05 -5.65 20.87
CA VAL A 32 -7.34 -6.65 20.06
C VAL A 32 -6.25 -7.36 20.86
N THR A 33 -5.55 -6.61 21.71
CA THR A 33 -4.60 -7.08 22.73
C THR A 33 -4.80 -6.28 24.01
N GLU A 34 -4.03 -6.54 25.08
CA GLU A 34 -4.08 -5.69 26.27
C GLU A 34 -3.65 -4.23 25.99
N THR A 35 -2.82 -4.02 24.96
CA THR A 35 -2.21 -2.72 24.62
C THR A 35 -2.90 -2.02 23.45
N VAL A 36 -3.59 -2.77 22.58
CA VAL A 36 -4.14 -2.25 21.31
C VAL A 36 -5.66 -2.41 21.27
N MET A 37 -6.37 -1.28 21.22
CA MET A 37 -7.79 -1.22 20.88
C MET A 37 -7.94 -0.73 19.44
N ARG A 38 -8.78 -1.39 18.65
CA ARG A 38 -9.14 -0.98 17.29
C ARG A 38 -10.52 -0.35 17.29
N ILE A 39 -10.66 0.78 16.59
CA ILE A 39 -11.93 1.46 16.34
C ILE A 39 -12.07 1.65 14.83
N LEU A 40 -13.13 1.10 14.25
CA LEU A 40 -13.41 1.24 12.81
C LEU A 40 -13.87 2.67 12.48
N GLY A 41 -13.42 3.17 11.34
CA GLY A 41 -13.70 4.50 10.82
C GLY A 41 -15.11 4.70 10.29
N GLY A 42 -16.01 3.71 10.38
CA GLY A 42 -17.39 3.80 9.91
C GLY A 42 -17.57 3.89 8.38
N ASN A 43 -16.49 3.73 7.62
CA ASN A 43 -16.40 4.03 6.19
C ASN A 43 -16.11 2.78 5.32
N PRO A 44 -16.98 1.74 5.32
CA PRO A 44 -16.76 0.56 4.49
C PRO A 44 -16.82 0.93 3.00
N GLY A 45 -15.97 0.29 2.20
CA GLY A 45 -15.87 0.61 0.78
C GLY A 45 -14.93 -0.31 0.02
N ARG A 46 -14.89 -0.14 -1.30
CA ARG A 46 -14.06 -0.98 -2.19
C ARG A 46 -12.57 -0.91 -1.90
N MET A 47 -12.11 0.24 -1.40
CA MET A 47 -10.71 0.47 -1.05
C MET A 47 -10.49 0.26 0.46
N GLN A 48 -11.46 0.67 1.28
CA GLN A 48 -11.40 0.63 2.74
C GLN A 48 -11.77 -0.73 3.35
N LEU A 49 -12.27 -1.67 2.55
CA LEU A 49 -12.79 -2.97 2.99
C LEU A 49 -13.93 -2.78 4.01
N GLN A 50 -13.78 -3.32 5.23
CA GLN A 50 -14.73 -3.13 6.32
C GLN A 50 -14.76 -1.68 6.87
N GLY A 51 -13.80 -0.84 6.50
CA GLY A 51 -13.57 0.51 7.03
C GLY A 51 -12.11 0.69 7.44
N THR A 52 -11.70 1.93 7.70
CA THR A 52 -10.36 2.22 8.21
C THR A 52 -10.25 1.73 9.66
N ASN A 53 -9.25 0.93 9.96
CA ASN A 53 -8.86 0.58 11.30
C ASN A 53 -8.05 1.74 11.89
N THR A 54 -8.61 2.43 12.87
CA THR A 54 -7.86 3.34 13.75
C THR A 54 -7.48 2.60 15.04
N TYR A 55 -6.37 2.97 15.66
CA TYR A 55 -5.84 2.24 16.81
C TYR A 55 -5.57 3.15 17.99
N LEU A 56 -6.11 2.81 19.16
CA LEU A 56 -5.81 3.45 20.44
C LEU A 56 -4.85 2.54 21.23
N VAL A 57 -3.64 3.03 21.50
CA VAL A 57 -2.49 2.22 21.93
C VAL A 57 -1.95 2.68 23.29
N GLY A 58 -1.68 1.71 24.17
CA GLY A 58 -1.11 1.87 25.51
C GLY A 58 -1.86 1.05 26.56
N THR A 59 -1.39 1.05 27.81
CA THR A 59 -2.08 0.42 28.96
C THR A 59 -2.59 1.41 30.01
N GLY A 60 -1.96 2.58 30.18
CA GLY A 60 -2.34 3.60 31.19
C GLY A 60 -3.45 4.58 30.81
N LYS A 61 -3.49 5.75 31.47
CA LYS A 61 -4.49 6.80 31.17
C LYS A 61 -4.28 7.44 29.79
N PHE A 62 -3.03 7.71 29.45
CA PHE A 62 -2.67 8.35 28.19
C PHE A 62 -2.49 7.30 27.09
N ARG A 63 -3.08 7.55 25.92
CA ARG A 63 -3.06 6.67 24.75
C ARG A 63 -2.48 7.37 23.53
N ILE A 64 -1.91 6.61 22.61
CA ILE A 64 -1.54 7.08 21.27
C ILE A 64 -2.67 6.66 20.33
N LEU A 65 -3.18 7.59 19.52
CA LEU A 65 -4.11 7.31 18.44
C LEU A 65 -3.34 7.19 17.12
N ILE A 66 -3.59 6.14 16.34
CA ILE A 66 -3.04 5.96 14.99
C ILE A 66 -4.19 6.03 13.98
N ASP A 67 -4.07 6.96 13.02
CA ASP A 67 -5.06 7.36 12.03
C ASP A 67 -6.41 7.85 12.60
N THR A 68 -7.21 8.52 11.77
CA THR A 68 -8.47 9.18 12.18
C THR A 68 -9.67 8.84 11.30
N GLY A 69 -9.54 7.84 10.42
CA GLY A 69 -10.60 7.50 9.50
C GLY A 69 -10.93 8.63 8.51
N GLN A 70 -12.09 8.52 7.87
CA GLN A 70 -12.58 9.49 6.89
C GLN A 70 -13.32 10.69 7.52
N GLY A 71 -13.53 10.69 8.84
CA GLY A 71 -14.36 11.69 9.53
C GLY A 71 -15.85 11.35 9.54
N GLU A 72 -16.19 10.05 9.56
CA GLU A 72 -17.57 9.64 9.77
C GLU A 72 -18.01 9.91 11.22
N ALA A 73 -19.27 10.34 11.39
CA ALA A 73 -19.80 10.67 12.72
C ALA A 73 -19.73 9.48 13.70
N SER A 74 -19.99 8.26 13.22
CA SER A 74 -19.93 7.06 14.05
C SER A 74 -18.54 6.78 14.60
N TRP A 75 -17.47 7.16 13.87
CA TRP A 75 -16.11 6.97 14.33
C TRP A 75 -15.78 7.87 15.52
N ILE A 76 -16.07 9.18 15.42
CA ILE A 76 -15.77 10.10 16.51
C ILE A 76 -16.64 9.80 17.73
N GLU A 77 -17.92 9.43 17.53
CA GLU A 77 -18.81 8.98 18.60
C GLU A 77 -18.26 7.74 19.32
N ALA A 78 -17.85 6.71 18.59
CA ALA A 78 -17.26 5.51 19.18
C ALA A 78 -15.95 5.80 19.91
N LEU A 79 -15.08 6.65 19.34
CA LEU A 79 -13.83 7.04 19.98
C LEU A 79 -14.07 7.79 21.30
N THR A 80 -14.92 8.82 21.30
CA THR A 80 -15.15 9.63 22.50
C THR A 80 -15.86 8.84 23.58
N GLU A 81 -16.77 7.92 23.22
CA GLU A 81 -17.35 6.98 24.18
C GLU A 81 -16.28 6.14 24.88
N GLN A 82 -15.30 5.60 24.13
CA GLN A 82 -14.20 4.83 24.72
C GLN A 82 -13.29 5.70 25.61
N LEU A 83 -13.03 6.95 25.22
CA LEU A 83 -12.24 7.87 26.02
C LEU A 83 -12.93 8.19 27.35
N GLU A 84 -14.22 8.52 27.31
CA GLU A 84 -15.00 8.92 28.48
C GLU A 84 -15.27 7.74 29.42
N ALA A 85 -15.73 6.61 28.89
CA ALA A 85 -16.09 5.44 29.69
C ALA A 85 -14.91 4.85 30.47
N ASN A 86 -13.70 5.00 29.93
CA ASN A 86 -12.48 4.45 30.52
C ASN A 86 -11.56 5.53 31.14
N GLY A 87 -11.96 6.80 31.11
CA GLY A 87 -11.17 7.93 31.63
C GLY A 87 -9.82 8.11 30.93
N LEU A 88 -9.76 7.85 29.63
CA LEU A 88 -8.55 7.92 28.81
C LEU A 88 -8.34 9.30 28.19
N GLU A 89 -7.09 9.62 27.87
CA GLU A 89 -6.73 10.85 27.16
C GLU A 89 -5.77 10.57 26.01
N ILE A 90 -5.95 11.26 24.88
CA ILE A 90 -5.04 11.15 23.73
C ILE A 90 -3.80 12.01 24.00
N SER A 91 -2.64 11.35 23.98
CA SER A 91 -1.32 11.97 24.10
C SER A 91 -0.74 12.40 22.76
N HIS A 92 -0.93 11.60 21.72
CA HIS A 92 -0.40 11.80 20.38
C HIS A 92 -1.38 11.23 19.37
N VAL A 93 -1.54 11.91 18.23
CA VAL A 93 -2.24 11.40 17.05
C VAL A 93 -1.21 11.21 15.95
N LEU A 94 -0.99 9.99 15.51
CA LEU A 94 0.00 9.64 14.49
C LEU A 94 -0.74 9.28 13.20
N LEU A 95 -0.51 10.04 12.14
CA LEU A 95 -1.11 9.78 10.82
C LEU A 95 -0.11 9.01 9.96
N THR A 96 -0.57 7.92 9.35
CA THR A 96 0.25 7.07 8.49
C THR A 96 0.61 7.80 7.19
N HIS A 97 -0.35 8.46 6.53
CA HIS A 97 -0.13 9.17 5.26
C HIS A 97 -1.27 10.15 4.94
N TRP A 98 -1.17 10.85 3.81
CA TRP A 98 -2.06 11.96 3.45
C TRP A 98 -3.49 11.58 3.03
N HIS A 99 -3.80 10.32 2.71
CA HIS A 99 -5.12 9.96 2.18
C HIS A 99 -6.26 10.33 3.16
N GLY A 100 -7.40 10.68 2.58
CA GLY A 100 -8.52 11.28 3.32
C GLY A 100 -9.17 10.32 4.32
N ASP A 101 -9.11 9.02 4.07
CA ASP A 101 -9.61 7.97 4.96
C ASP A 101 -8.69 7.64 6.14
N HIS A 102 -7.54 8.32 6.25
CA HIS A 102 -6.63 8.25 7.41
C HIS A 102 -6.54 9.57 8.16
N THR A 103 -6.85 10.69 7.50
CA THR A 103 -6.68 12.06 8.01
C THR A 103 -7.99 12.81 8.18
N GLY A 104 -9.09 12.29 7.62
CA GLY A 104 -10.36 12.98 7.50
C GLY A 104 -11.02 13.30 8.83
N GLY A 105 -10.81 12.49 9.86
CA GLY A 105 -11.34 12.73 11.21
C GLY A 105 -10.53 13.71 12.08
N VAL A 106 -9.44 14.29 11.57
CA VAL A 106 -8.64 15.26 12.34
C VAL A 106 -9.46 16.50 12.77
N PRO A 107 -10.28 17.13 11.91
CA PRO A 107 -11.13 18.25 12.31
C PRO A 107 -12.13 17.89 13.42
N ASP A 108 -12.68 16.68 13.40
CA ASP A 108 -13.62 16.21 14.43
C ASP A 108 -12.92 16.05 15.79
N LEU A 109 -11.69 15.49 15.79
CA LEU A 109 -10.86 15.41 17.00
C LEU A 109 -10.55 16.78 17.60
N ILE A 110 -10.18 17.75 16.76
CA ILE A 110 -9.85 19.11 17.21
C ILE A 110 -11.12 19.81 17.74
N THR A 111 -12.28 19.54 17.15
CA THR A 111 -13.56 20.04 17.64
C THR A 111 -13.90 19.47 19.01
N TYR A 112 -13.66 18.16 19.22
CA TYR A 112 -13.84 17.49 20.51
C TYR A 112 -12.87 18.01 21.58
N ASN A 113 -11.58 18.12 21.24
CA ASN A 113 -10.55 18.66 22.13
C ASN A 113 -9.53 19.53 21.37
N PRO A 114 -9.65 20.86 21.44
CA PRO A 114 -8.76 21.79 20.73
C PRO A 114 -7.27 21.64 21.05
N GLU A 115 -6.91 21.12 22.24
CA GLU A 115 -5.51 20.91 22.63
C GLU A 115 -4.80 19.86 21.75
N LEU A 116 -5.57 18.95 21.13
CA LEU A 116 -5.03 17.92 20.24
C LEU A 116 -4.44 18.48 18.95
N SER A 117 -4.82 19.70 18.54
CA SER A 117 -4.29 20.35 17.33
C SER A 117 -2.76 20.32 17.26
N SER A 118 -2.10 20.57 18.39
CA SER A 118 -0.63 20.60 18.51
C SER A 118 0.03 19.21 18.66
N ARG A 119 -0.78 18.15 18.74
CA ARG A 119 -0.39 16.76 19.01
C ARG A 119 -0.71 15.82 17.83
N VAL A 120 -1.05 16.38 16.66
CA VAL A 120 -1.20 15.63 15.41
C VAL A 120 0.14 15.60 14.70
N TYR A 121 0.60 14.42 14.35
CA TYR A 121 1.90 14.19 13.75
C TYR A 121 1.73 13.48 12.39
N LYS A 122 2.40 13.99 11.35
CA LYS A 122 2.42 13.39 10.00
C LYS A 122 3.80 13.64 9.36
N ASN A 123 4.24 12.77 8.45
CA ASN A 123 5.52 12.97 7.77
C ASN A 123 5.55 14.26 6.93
N THR A 124 4.48 14.54 6.19
CA THR A 124 4.25 15.81 5.51
C THR A 124 3.12 16.55 6.20
N PRO A 125 3.40 17.30 7.29
CA PRO A 125 2.38 17.89 8.14
C PRO A 125 1.63 19.03 7.44
N ASP A 126 0.32 19.09 7.68
CA ASP A 126 -0.50 20.25 7.33
C ASP A 126 -0.31 21.38 8.36
N LEU A 127 -0.91 22.55 8.11
CA LEU A 127 -0.80 23.69 9.02
C LEU A 127 -1.29 23.31 10.43
N GLY A 128 -0.43 23.52 11.43
CA GLY A 128 -0.71 23.21 12.84
C GLY A 128 -0.31 21.79 13.28
N GLN A 129 -0.04 20.89 12.33
CA GLN A 129 0.48 19.55 12.63
C GLN A 129 2.00 19.57 12.82
N GLN A 130 2.51 18.54 13.46
CA GLN A 130 3.93 18.32 13.74
C GLN A 130 4.53 17.34 12.73
N ALA A 131 5.80 17.55 12.38
CA ALA A 131 6.52 16.61 11.52
C ALA A 131 6.84 15.30 12.26
N ILE A 132 6.75 14.18 11.53
CA ILE A 132 7.32 12.88 11.95
C ILE A 132 8.57 12.58 11.15
N HIS A 133 9.61 12.15 11.85
CA HIS A 133 10.86 11.67 11.25
C HIS A 133 11.03 10.17 11.43
N ASP A 134 11.73 9.55 10.48
CA ASP A 134 12.09 8.14 10.54
C ASP A 134 12.86 7.81 11.84
N GLY A 135 12.47 6.76 12.53
CA GLY A 135 13.07 6.33 13.80
C GLY A 135 12.61 7.12 15.04
N GLN A 136 11.80 8.17 14.88
CA GLN A 136 11.24 8.92 16.01
C GLN A 136 10.39 8.01 16.90
N LYS A 137 10.55 8.15 18.21
CA LYS A 137 9.82 7.36 19.21
C LYS A 137 8.80 8.20 19.98
N PHE A 138 7.62 7.63 20.17
CA PHE A 138 6.53 8.15 20.98
C PHE A 138 6.25 7.17 22.12
N HIS A 139 6.05 7.68 23.33
CA HIS A 139 5.95 6.84 24.53
C HIS A 139 4.68 7.19 25.30
N VAL A 140 4.00 6.14 25.75
CA VAL A 140 2.96 6.18 26.79
C VAL A 140 3.18 4.99 27.73
N GLU A 141 2.39 4.91 28.80
CA GLU A 141 2.43 3.74 29.66
C GLU A 141 2.09 2.47 28.88
N GLY A 142 2.97 1.47 28.92
CA GLY A 142 2.79 0.17 28.27
C GLY A 142 3.04 0.13 26.75
N ALA A 143 3.41 1.25 26.11
CA ALA A 143 3.69 1.25 24.67
C ALA A 143 4.76 2.26 24.24
N THR A 144 5.65 1.78 23.37
CA THR A 144 6.66 2.54 22.65
C THR A 144 6.41 2.38 21.15
N ILE A 145 6.00 3.47 20.51
CA ILE A 145 5.77 3.53 19.07
C ILE A 145 6.97 4.16 18.37
N ARG A 146 7.64 3.40 17.49
CA ARG A 146 8.72 3.92 16.63
C ARG A 146 8.22 4.11 15.19
N ALA A 147 8.33 5.33 14.68
CA ALA A 147 8.03 5.65 13.29
C ALA A 147 9.03 5.00 12.33
N VAL A 148 8.53 4.47 11.22
CA VAL A 148 9.34 3.88 10.14
C VAL A 148 8.86 4.43 8.81
N PHE A 149 9.70 5.24 8.17
CA PHE A 149 9.39 5.83 6.88
C PHE A 149 9.41 4.74 5.79
N THR A 150 8.26 4.57 5.15
CA THR A 150 8.00 3.48 4.21
C THR A 150 7.20 3.99 3.01
N PRO A 151 7.78 4.92 2.22
CA PRO A 151 7.09 5.51 1.07
C PRO A 151 6.79 4.48 -0.02
N GLY A 152 5.90 4.85 -0.94
CA GLY A 152 5.64 4.10 -2.17
C GLY A 152 4.17 3.79 -2.39
N HIS A 153 3.42 3.45 -1.33
CA HIS A 153 1.96 3.56 -1.38
C HIS A 153 1.57 5.03 -1.55
N ALA A 154 2.04 5.86 -0.62
CA ALA A 154 2.05 7.30 -0.70
C ALA A 154 3.46 7.82 -0.44
N PHE A 155 3.79 9.00 -0.96
CA PHE A 155 5.12 9.60 -0.79
C PHE A 155 5.48 9.92 0.68
N ASP A 156 4.49 10.15 1.54
CA ASP A 156 4.67 10.49 2.97
C ASP A 156 4.38 9.31 3.92
N HIS A 157 4.23 8.09 3.39
CA HIS A 157 3.75 6.95 4.16
C HIS A 157 4.70 6.51 5.29
N MET A 158 4.14 6.35 6.49
CA MET A 158 4.76 5.87 7.72
C MET A 158 4.10 4.58 8.19
N CYS A 159 4.93 3.59 8.52
CA CYS A 159 4.52 2.50 9.41
C CYS A 159 4.91 2.85 10.85
N PHE A 160 4.26 2.23 11.82
CA PHE A 160 4.56 2.42 13.23
C PHE A 160 4.86 1.08 13.89
N LEU A 161 6.05 0.92 14.45
CA LEU A 161 6.44 -0.27 15.20
C LEU A 161 6.03 -0.13 16.65
N LEU A 162 5.25 -1.08 17.17
CA LEU A 162 5.04 -1.29 18.60
C LEU A 162 6.13 -2.23 19.13
N GLU A 163 7.07 -1.67 19.90
CA GLU A 163 8.26 -2.42 20.33
C GLU A 163 7.91 -3.55 21.31
N GLU A 164 6.95 -3.33 22.21
CA GLU A 164 6.54 -4.28 23.25
C GLU A 164 5.87 -5.55 22.70
N GLU A 165 5.18 -5.45 21.57
CA GLU A 165 4.48 -6.59 20.94
C GLU A 165 5.23 -7.17 19.73
N ASN A 166 6.37 -6.58 19.35
CA ASN A 166 7.05 -6.89 18.08
C ASN A 166 6.05 -6.86 16.89
N ALA A 167 5.22 -5.82 16.84
CA ALA A 167 4.10 -5.69 15.92
C ALA A 167 4.18 -4.40 15.10
N LEU A 168 3.74 -4.44 13.84
CA LEU A 168 3.81 -3.31 12.93
C LEU A 168 2.42 -2.82 12.57
N PHE A 169 2.11 -1.56 12.84
CA PHE A 169 1.01 -0.87 12.18
C PHE A 169 1.45 -0.57 10.74
N THR A 170 0.89 -1.33 9.79
CA THR A 170 1.38 -1.36 8.40
C THR A 170 0.80 -0.27 7.52
N GLY A 171 -0.15 0.51 8.03
CA GLY A 171 -0.93 1.46 7.25
C GLY A 171 -1.52 0.79 6.02
N ASP A 172 -1.34 1.45 4.88
CA ASP A 172 -1.79 0.97 3.58
C ASP A 172 -0.71 0.22 2.80
N ASN A 173 0.51 0.11 3.33
CA ASN A 173 1.53 -0.65 2.64
C ASN A 173 1.22 -2.14 2.60
N VAL A 174 0.70 -2.72 3.69
CA VAL A 174 0.27 -4.13 3.74
C VAL A 174 -1.07 -4.21 4.44
N LEU A 175 -2.03 -4.84 3.77
CA LEU A 175 -3.44 -4.93 4.19
C LEU A 175 -3.72 -6.32 4.78
N GLY A 176 -4.76 -6.41 5.61
CA GLY A 176 -5.23 -7.68 6.14
C GLY A 176 -5.75 -8.62 5.05
N HIS A 177 -6.44 -8.04 4.06
CA HIS A 177 -6.97 -8.75 2.89
C HIS A 177 -6.55 -8.06 1.61
N GLY A 178 -6.41 -8.85 0.54
CA GLY A 178 -6.04 -8.33 -0.77
C GLY A 178 -4.62 -7.74 -0.81
N TYR A 179 -4.42 -6.78 -1.72
CA TYR A 179 -3.16 -6.09 -1.98
C TYR A 179 -3.36 -4.59 -2.12
N SER A 180 -2.34 -3.83 -1.70
CA SER A 180 -2.32 -2.37 -1.80
C SER A 180 -2.06 -1.86 -3.23
N VAL A 181 -2.64 -0.71 -3.53
CA VAL A 181 -2.32 0.15 -4.68
C VAL A 181 -1.12 1.02 -4.33
N VAL A 182 -0.29 1.39 -5.31
CA VAL A 182 0.97 2.10 -5.05
C VAL A 182 1.19 3.23 -6.04
N GLU A 183 1.66 4.38 -5.54
CA GLU A 183 2.09 5.53 -6.33
C GLU A 183 3.44 5.31 -7.00
N ASP A 184 4.36 4.58 -6.36
CA ASP A 184 5.71 4.30 -6.87
C ASP A 184 6.13 2.87 -6.50
N LEU A 185 6.17 1.97 -7.49
CA LEU A 185 6.46 0.57 -7.24
C LEU A 185 7.91 0.32 -6.80
N GLY A 186 8.88 1.10 -7.27
CA GLY A 186 10.29 0.89 -6.91
C GLY A 186 10.60 1.23 -5.47
N THR A 187 10.11 2.40 -5.07
CA THR A 187 10.12 2.90 -3.70
C THR A 187 9.35 1.97 -2.80
N TYR A 188 8.16 1.54 -3.21
CA TYR A 188 7.33 0.60 -2.45
C TYR A 188 8.03 -0.76 -2.22
N MET A 189 8.70 -1.33 -3.23
CA MET A 189 9.44 -2.59 -3.06
C MET A 189 10.63 -2.45 -2.10
N THR A 190 11.27 -1.28 -2.09
CA THR A 190 12.32 -0.96 -1.11
C THR A 190 11.73 -0.87 0.30
N SER A 191 10.56 -0.23 0.44
CA SER A 191 9.82 -0.16 1.69
C SER A 191 9.36 -1.53 2.19
N LEU A 192 8.84 -2.41 1.33
CA LEU A 192 8.48 -3.78 1.72
C LEU A 192 9.68 -4.58 2.22
N THR A 193 10.84 -4.44 1.58
CA THR A 193 12.09 -5.10 2.04
C THR A 193 12.47 -4.57 3.42
N ARG A 194 12.45 -3.25 3.60
CA ARG A 194 12.71 -2.60 4.90
C ARG A 194 11.73 -3.07 5.98
N MET A 195 10.45 -3.19 5.66
CA MET A 195 9.42 -3.67 6.59
C MET A 195 9.67 -5.13 6.99
N ALA A 196 10.06 -5.99 6.05
CA ALA A 196 10.42 -7.37 6.34
C ALA A 196 11.65 -7.48 7.25
N ASP A 197 12.65 -6.61 7.06
CA ASP A 197 13.87 -6.58 7.87
C ASP A 197 13.62 -6.13 9.32
N LEU A 198 12.45 -5.55 9.64
CA LEU A 198 12.05 -5.27 11.02
C LEU A 198 11.77 -6.55 11.82
N ASN A 199 11.53 -7.69 11.16
CA ASN A 199 11.23 -8.98 11.77
C ASN A 199 10.06 -8.96 12.77
N CYS A 200 9.06 -8.11 12.51
CA CYS A 200 7.82 -8.08 13.28
C CYS A 200 7.00 -9.34 13.04
N ALA A 201 6.43 -9.90 14.10
CA ALA A 201 5.61 -11.10 14.03
C ALA A 201 4.19 -10.80 13.54
N LEU A 202 3.61 -9.70 14.04
CA LEU A 202 2.21 -9.33 13.84
C LEU A 202 2.08 -8.04 13.03
N GLY A 203 0.98 -7.91 12.29
CA GLY A 203 0.62 -6.69 11.57
C GLY A 203 -0.76 -6.15 11.96
N TYR A 204 -0.84 -4.85 12.18
CA TYR A 204 -2.07 -4.09 12.40
C TYR A 204 -2.33 -3.19 11.17
N PRO A 205 -3.02 -3.70 10.13
CA PRO A 205 -3.21 -2.95 8.90
C PRO A 205 -4.26 -1.86 9.07
N ALA A 206 -4.20 -0.82 8.24
CA ALA A 206 -5.28 0.17 8.22
C ALA A 206 -6.58 -0.39 7.61
N HIS A 207 -6.52 -1.47 6.84
CA HIS A 207 -7.72 -2.15 6.33
C HIS A 207 -7.63 -3.67 6.46
N GLY A 208 -8.76 -4.30 6.80
CA GLY A 208 -8.87 -5.75 6.98
C GLY A 208 -8.54 -6.23 8.39
N THR A 209 -8.40 -7.54 8.57
CA THR A 209 -8.09 -8.14 9.88
C THR A 209 -6.64 -7.96 10.26
N ARG A 210 -6.35 -8.14 11.55
CA ARG A 210 -4.98 -8.37 12.05
C ARG A 210 -4.28 -9.45 11.23
N ILE A 211 -2.99 -9.24 10.98
CA ILE A 211 -2.11 -10.18 10.29
C ILE A 211 -1.34 -10.97 11.35
N GLU A 212 -1.65 -12.25 11.50
CA GLU A 212 -1.03 -13.14 12.51
C GLU A 212 0.38 -13.61 12.13
N ASP A 213 0.68 -13.68 10.84
CA ASP A 213 2.00 -14.04 10.30
C ASP A 213 2.44 -12.97 9.30
N LEU A 214 2.95 -11.86 9.84
CA LEU A 214 3.41 -10.75 9.03
C LEU A 214 4.57 -11.14 8.10
N PRO A 215 5.58 -11.95 8.53
CA PRO A 215 6.63 -12.40 7.62
C PRO A 215 6.11 -13.17 6.39
N ALA A 216 5.14 -14.07 6.57
CA ALA A 216 4.52 -14.78 5.46
C ALA A 216 3.74 -13.82 4.53
N LYS A 217 2.97 -12.89 5.11
CA LYS A 217 2.21 -11.88 4.36
C LYS A 217 3.12 -10.95 3.54
N MET A 218 4.22 -10.50 4.11
CA MET A 218 5.24 -9.68 3.43
C MET A 218 5.85 -10.43 2.25
N LYS A 219 6.22 -11.71 2.46
CA LYS A 219 6.75 -12.56 1.40
C LYS A 219 5.73 -12.73 0.26
N GLU A 220 4.46 -12.93 0.59
CA GLU A 220 3.37 -13.00 -0.39
C GLU A 220 3.27 -11.72 -1.22
N TYR A 221 3.29 -10.55 -0.55
CA TYR A 221 3.25 -9.23 -1.20
C TYR A 221 4.43 -9.03 -2.17
N ILE A 222 5.65 -9.30 -1.71
CA ILE A 222 6.86 -9.18 -2.53
C ILE A 222 6.77 -10.11 -3.75
N GLN A 223 6.43 -11.39 -3.53
CA GLN A 223 6.30 -12.37 -4.62
C GLN A 223 5.21 -11.99 -5.62
N HIS A 224 4.09 -11.44 -5.15
CA HIS A 224 3.00 -10.97 -6.00
C HIS A 224 3.48 -9.85 -6.94
N LYS A 225 4.13 -8.81 -6.39
CA LYS A 225 4.63 -7.68 -7.18
C LYS A 225 5.73 -8.12 -8.16
N GLU A 226 6.67 -8.96 -7.73
CA GLU A 226 7.69 -9.52 -8.62
C GLU A 226 7.10 -10.39 -9.73
N SER A 227 6.10 -11.21 -9.42
CA SER A 227 5.41 -12.06 -10.41
C SER A 227 4.80 -11.20 -11.51
N ARG A 228 4.17 -10.07 -11.14
CA ARG A 228 3.64 -9.12 -12.12
C ARG A 228 4.75 -8.52 -12.99
N MET A 229 5.84 -8.07 -12.38
CA MET A 229 7.00 -7.55 -13.13
C MET A 229 7.52 -8.57 -14.15
N ARG A 230 7.63 -9.84 -13.74
CA ARG A 230 8.04 -10.94 -14.65
C ARG A 230 7.06 -11.14 -15.79
N GLN A 231 5.75 -11.05 -15.56
CA GLN A 231 4.74 -11.18 -16.61
C GLN A 231 4.84 -10.06 -17.66
N VAL A 232 5.01 -8.81 -17.22
CA VAL A 232 5.18 -7.65 -18.10
C VAL A 232 6.46 -7.78 -18.93
N LEU A 233 7.58 -8.10 -18.28
CA LEU A 233 8.86 -8.31 -18.96
C LEU A 233 8.77 -9.42 -20.01
N ALA A 234 8.17 -10.56 -19.64
CA ALA A 234 8.01 -11.70 -20.56
C ALA A 234 7.12 -11.35 -21.76
N ALA A 235 6.12 -10.48 -21.61
CA ALA A 235 5.30 -10.00 -22.73
C ALA A 235 6.13 -9.18 -23.73
N LEU A 236 6.97 -8.27 -23.23
CA LEU A 236 7.89 -7.48 -24.05
C LEU A 236 8.96 -8.36 -24.73
N GLU A 237 9.52 -9.33 -24.02
CA GLU A 237 10.51 -10.27 -24.57
C GLU A 237 9.91 -11.15 -25.67
N ARG A 238 8.67 -11.64 -25.51
CA ARG A 238 7.95 -12.38 -26.56
C ARG A 238 7.70 -11.52 -27.79
N SER A 239 7.32 -10.26 -27.60
CA SER A 239 7.12 -9.32 -28.71
C SER A 239 8.42 -9.11 -29.51
N ARG A 240 9.52 -8.85 -28.80
CA ARG A 240 10.86 -8.73 -29.40
C ARG A 240 11.28 -10.01 -30.14
N ALA A 241 11.07 -11.18 -29.54
CA ALA A 241 11.42 -12.46 -30.17
C ALA A 241 10.64 -12.70 -31.47
N ARG A 242 9.36 -12.33 -31.54
CA ARG A 242 8.55 -12.43 -32.76
C ARG A 242 9.07 -11.52 -33.87
N MET A 243 9.39 -10.27 -33.53
CA MET A 243 9.83 -9.28 -34.53
C MET A 243 11.27 -9.50 -35.01
N THR A 244 12.14 -10.01 -34.15
CA THR A 244 13.51 -10.41 -34.54
C THR A 244 13.51 -11.63 -35.48
N ALA A 245 12.58 -12.58 -35.28
CA ALA A 245 12.40 -13.71 -36.20
C ALA A 245 11.96 -13.28 -37.62
N THR A 246 11.34 -12.10 -37.76
CA THR A 246 10.95 -11.51 -39.05
C THR A 246 11.96 -10.47 -39.57
N GLY A 247 13.19 -10.45 -39.06
CA GLY A 247 14.26 -9.55 -39.53
C GLY A 247 14.28 -8.15 -38.90
N GLY A 248 13.50 -7.91 -37.85
CA GLY A 248 13.47 -6.63 -37.14
C GLY A 248 14.70 -6.40 -36.24
N GLY A 249 15.11 -5.13 -36.10
CA GLY A 249 16.25 -4.72 -35.25
C GLY A 249 15.98 -4.81 -33.73
N ARG A 250 16.94 -4.35 -32.92
CA ARG A 250 16.93 -4.49 -31.44
C ARG A 250 15.72 -3.83 -30.74
N ARG A 251 15.09 -2.83 -31.39
CA ARG A 251 13.86 -2.15 -30.93
C ARG A 251 12.58 -2.70 -31.59
N ALA A 252 12.72 -3.65 -32.53
CA ALA A 252 11.58 -4.25 -33.19
C ALA A 252 10.78 -5.07 -32.15
N GLY A 253 9.50 -4.74 -32.01
CA GLY A 253 8.62 -5.32 -30.99
C GLY A 253 8.39 -4.43 -29.77
N ALA A 254 8.80 -3.16 -29.81
CA ALA A 254 8.35 -2.17 -28.83
C ALA A 254 6.82 -2.07 -28.85
N LEU A 255 6.17 -2.00 -27.68
CA LEU A 255 4.71 -1.95 -27.53
C LEU A 255 4.26 -0.65 -26.86
N THR A 256 3.16 -0.06 -27.32
CA THR A 256 2.41 0.93 -26.53
C THR A 256 1.69 0.26 -25.35
N PHE A 257 1.12 1.06 -24.43
CA PHE A 257 0.28 0.53 -23.34
C PHE A 257 -0.88 -0.35 -23.86
N PRO A 258 -1.73 0.12 -24.80
CA PRO A 258 -2.80 -0.70 -25.36
C PRO A 258 -2.29 -2.01 -25.98
N GLU A 259 -1.18 -1.94 -26.75
CA GLU A 259 -0.59 -3.12 -27.38
C GLU A 259 -0.05 -4.12 -26.35
N LEU A 260 0.55 -3.64 -25.25
CA LEU A 260 1.04 -4.47 -24.15
C LEU A 260 -0.11 -5.12 -23.38
N ILE A 261 -1.16 -4.36 -23.06
CA ILE A 261 -2.38 -4.84 -22.41
C ILE A 261 -3.01 -5.95 -23.23
N ASN A 262 -3.22 -5.71 -24.53
CA ASN A 262 -3.75 -6.72 -25.45
C ASN A 262 -2.83 -7.95 -25.57
N SER A 263 -1.50 -7.77 -25.48
CA SER A 263 -0.55 -8.89 -25.47
C SER A 263 -0.66 -9.77 -24.22
N MET A 264 -0.96 -9.16 -23.07
CA MET A 264 -1.05 -9.84 -21.77
C MET A 264 -2.43 -10.46 -21.52
N TYR A 265 -3.49 -9.74 -21.86
CA TYR A 265 -4.86 -10.07 -21.46
C TYR A 265 -5.79 -10.35 -22.65
N GLY A 266 -5.36 -10.08 -23.88
CA GLY A 266 -6.24 -10.09 -25.07
C GLY A 266 -7.09 -8.82 -25.16
N GLY A 267 -8.11 -8.85 -26.03
CA GLY A 267 -9.05 -7.74 -26.15
C GLY A 267 -9.92 -7.64 -24.90
N ILE A 268 -9.82 -6.50 -24.21
CA ILE A 268 -10.58 -6.18 -23.00
C ILE A 268 -11.34 -4.86 -23.20
N PRO A 269 -12.46 -4.62 -22.48
CA PRO A 269 -13.19 -3.35 -22.55
C PRO A 269 -12.34 -2.13 -22.17
N ASP A 270 -12.61 -0.97 -22.78
CA ASP A 270 -11.85 0.28 -22.58
C ASP A 270 -11.79 0.72 -21.12
N GLU A 271 -12.88 0.57 -20.36
CA GLU A 271 -12.93 0.91 -18.93
C GLU A 271 -11.90 0.12 -18.11
N ILE A 272 -11.71 -1.15 -18.46
CA ILE A 272 -10.75 -2.04 -17.81
C ILE A 272 -9.31 -1.69 -18.23
N GLU A 273 -9.12 -1.32 -19.49
CA GLU A 273 -7.83 -0.85 -19.99
C GLU A 273 -7.37 0.43 -19.26
N GLN A 274 -8.29 1.37 -19.06
CA GLN A 274 -8.03 2.60 -18.31
C GLN A 274 -7.63 2.31 -16.85
N ALA A 275 -8.28 1.34 -16.21
CA ALA A 275 -7.95 0.92 -14.84
C ALA A 275 -6.57 0.22 -14.73
N LEU A 276 -6.16 -0.54 -15.75
CA LEU A 276 -4.87 -1.25 -15.75
C LEU A 276 -3.67 -0.35 -16.06
N THR A 277 -3.90 0.75 -16.79
CA THR A 277 -2.84 1.60 -17.32
C THR A 277 -1.94 2.21 -16.23
N PRO A 278 -2.47 2.81 -15.15
CA PRO A 278 -1.63 3.34 -14.06
C PRO A 278 -0.76 2.26 -13.42
N PHE A 279 -1.33 1.09 -13.17
CA PHE A 279 -0.61 -0.03 -12.57
C PHE A 279 0.51 -0.57 -13.48
N LEU A 280 0.25 -0.75 -14.77
CA LEU A 280 1.27 -1.17 -15.72
C LEU A 280 2.36 -0.12 -15.91
N SER A 281 2.01 1.17 -15.82
CA SER A 281 2.97 2.26 -15.87
C SER A 281 4.00 2.13 -14.75
N GLN A 282 3.54 1.88 -13.52
CA GLN A 282 4.42 1.65 -12.37
C GLN A 282 5.35 0.46 -12.56
N VAL A 283 4.84 -0.65 -13.11
CA VAL A 283 5.65 -1.84 -13.40
C VAL A 283 6.72 -1.55 -14.46
N LEU A 284 6.38 -0.82 -15.52
CA LEU A 284 7.32 -0.48 -16.60
C LEU A 284 8.41 0.48 -16.13
N TRP A 285 8.06 1.48 -15.34
CA TRP A 285 9.04 2.40 -14.74
C TRP A 285 10.01 1.65 -13.82
N LYS A 286 9.51 0.80 -12.93
CA LYS A 286 10.37 -0.04 -12.10
C LYS A 286 11.28 -0.97 -12.91
N LEU A 287 10.76 -1.58 -13.99
CA LEU A 287 11.60 -2.40 -14.87
C LEU A 287 12.67 -1.56 -15.61
N ALA A 288 12.40 -0.29 -15.87
CA ALA A 288 13.35 0.63 -16.51
C ALA A 288 14.46 1.06 -15.53
N GLU A 289 14.11 1.32 -14.27
CA GLU A 289 15.08 1.53 -13.17
C GLU A 289 16.02 0.32 -13.03
N ASP A 290 15.45 -0.89 -13.11
CA ASP A 290 16.20 -2.16 -13.13
C ASP A 290 16.99 -2.38 -14.43
N ARG A 291 16.90 -1.47 -15.41
CA ARG A 291 17.51 -1.56 -16.75
C ARG A 291 17.09 -2.80 -17.55
N LYS A 292 15.92 -3.36 -17.25
CA LYS A 292 15.34 -4.53 -17.95
C LYS A 292 14.51 -4.12 -19.17
N VAL A 293 13.94 -2.91 -19.15
CA VAL A 293 13.19 -2.35 -20.28
C VAL A 293 13.68 -0.95 -20.62
N GLY A 294 13.44 -0.52 -21.85
CA GLY A 294 13.65 0.84 -22.32
C GLY A 294 12.38 1.36 -23.00
N PHE A 295 12.36 2.65 -23.30
CA PHE A 295 11.26 3.28 -24.02
C PHE A 295 11.75 4.28 -25.06
N GLU A 296 10.89 4.58 -26.03
CA GLU A 296 11.11 5.62 -27.04
C GLU A 296 9.79 6.31 -27.40
N GLY A 297 9.91 7.45 -28.08
CA GLY A 297 8.78 8.27 -28.50
C GLY A 297 8.29 9.25 -27.43
N GLU A 298 7.39 10.13 -27.84
CA GLU A 298 6.77 11.15 -26.99
C GLU A 298 5.86 10.53 -25.92
N PRO A 299 5.60 11.21 -24.78
CA PRO A 299 4.80 10.65 -23.68
C PRO A 299 3.45 10.04 -24.08
N SER A 300 2.74 10.65 -25.04
CA SER A 300 1.42 10.20 -25.52
C SER A 300 1.47 9.01 -26.48
N GLN A 301 2.64 8.65 -27.01
CA GLN A 301 2.85 7.56 -27.97
C GLN A 301 4.00 6.65 -27.54
N ARG A 302 4.36 6.68 -26.25
CA ARG A 302 5.53 5.99 -25.72
C ARG A 302 5.43 4.50 -25.99
N ARG A 303 6.51 3.95 -26.57
CA ARG A 303 6.65 2.51 -26.84
C ARG A 303 7.72 1.93 -25.95
N TRP A 304 7.45 0.79 -25.33
CA TRP A 304 8.32 0.09 -24.40
C TRP A 304 8.88 -1.18 -25.01
N PHE A 305 10.14 -1.50 -24.75
CA PHE A 305 10.78 -2.71 -25.26
C PHE A 305 11.69 -3.35 -24.21
N ALA A 306 11.83 -4.68 -24.25
CA ALA A 306 12.77 -5.38 -23.40
C ALA A 306 14.21 -5.11 -23.85
N VAL A 307 15.09 -4.76 -22.92
CA VAL A 307 16.53 -4.66 -23.15
C VAL A 307 17.11 -6.07 -23.03
N GLY A 308 17.88 -6.52 -24.01
CA GLY A 308 18.50 -7.86 -23.95
C GLY A 308 19.52 -7.92 -22.82
N PRO A 309 19.97 -9.11 -22.37
CA PRO A 309 21.14 -9.19 -21.50
C PRO A 309 22.28 -8.38 -22.14
N PRO A 310 23.12 -7.69 -21.35
CA PRO A 310 24.26 -6.97 -21.90
C PRO A 310 25.01 -7.93 -22.81
N THR A 311 25.19 -7.53 -24.07
CA THR A 311 26.04 -8.28 -24.98
C THR A 311 27.40 -8.34 -24.31
N ALA A 312 27.89 -9.55 -24.03
CA ALA A 312 29.29 -9.76 -23.69
C ALA A 312 30.10 -9.33 -24.91
N THR A 313 30.38 -8.04 -25.02
CA THR A 313 31.19 -7.51 -26.09
C THR A 313 32.59 -8.03 -25.81
N ALA A 314 33.08 -8.85 -26.75
CA ALA A 314 34.42 -9.39 -26.76
C ALA A 314 35.42 -8.32 -26.32
N VAL A 315 36.10 -8.56 -25.20
CA VAL A 315 37.41 -7.98 -24.94
C VAL A 315 38.30 -8.55 -26.03
N ARG A 316 38.44 -7.82 -27.13
CA ARG A 316 39.58 -8.00 -28.02
C ARG A 316 40.76 -7.38 -27.28
N LEU A 317 41.68 -8.24 -26.83
CA LEU A 317 43.06 -7.88 -26.54
C LEU A 317 43.72 -7.30 -27.79
#